data_AF-A0A6A8Q5N0-F1
#
_entry.id   AF-A0A6A8Q5N0-F1
#
_cell.length_a   1.000
_cell.length_b   1.000
_cell.length_c   1.000
_cell.angle_alpha   90.00
_cell.angle_beta   90.00
_cell.angle_gamma   90.00
#
_symmetry.space_group_name_H-M   'P 1'
#
loop_
_entity.id
_entity.type
_entity.pdbx_description
1 polymer ?
#
loop_
_entity_poly.entity_id
_entity_poly.type
_entity_poly.pdbx_seq_one_letter_code
_entity_poly.pdbx_strand_id
1 'polypeptide(L)'
;MVTLSVGIGLILIVLGVVAMVIAGVRSLTQGKSDTKRIGMMAVPFVIFAISYAVLGEFAKSGVLTAVVMMAIMIVAIALTGLRGTFKI
;
A
#
# COMPACT_ATOMS: atom_id res chain seq x y z
N MET A 1 -24.63 -19.97 -15.10
CA MET A 1 -24.54 -19.98 -13.63
C MET A 1 -23.20 -19.38 -13.18
N VAL A 2 -22.06 -20.02 -13.47
CA VAL A 2 -20.72 -19.57 -13.02
C VAL A 2 -20.34 -18.16 -13.49
N THR A 3 -20.55 -17.83 -14.77
CA THR A 3 -20.21 -16.50 -15.35
C THR A 3 -21.00 -15.35 -14.73
N LEU A 4 -22.26 -15.58 -14.36
CA LEU A 4 -23.09 -14.56 -13.72
C LEU A 4 -22.59 -14.26 -12.29
N SER A 5 -22.27 -15.31 -11.53
CA SER A 5 -21.74 -15.20 -10.17
C SER A 5 -20.37 -14.51 -10.13
N VAL A 6 -19.48 -14.85 -11.08
CA VAL A 6 -18.16 -14.19 -11.20
C VAL A 6 -18.33 -12.72 -11.60
N GLY A 7 -19.22 -12.40 -12.53
CA GLY A 7 -19.49 -11.02 -12.95
C GLY A 7 -20.01 -10.15 -11.81
N ILE A 8 -20.98 -10.63 -11.04
CA ILE A 8 -21.52 -9.92 -9.88
C ILE A 8 -20.45 -9.78 -8.78
N GLY A 9 -19.65 -10.81 -8.54
CA GLY A 9 -18.54 -10.77 -7.59
C GLY A 9 -17.53 -9.66 -7.91
N LEU A 10 -17.12 -9.54 -9.18
CA LEU A 10 -16.21 -8.48 -9.62
C LEU A 10 -16.81 -7.09 -9.44
N ILE A 11 -18.09 -6.89 -9.76
CA ILE A 11 -18.79 -5.61 -9.57
C ILE A 11 -18.81 -5.20 -8.09
N LEU A 12 -19.09 -6.15 -7.19
CA LEU A 12 -19.10 -5.90 -5.75
C LEU A 12 -17.70 -5.55 -5.21
N ILE A 13 -16.65 -6.20 -5.72
CA ILE A 13 -15.26 -5.86 -5.36
C ILE A 13 -14.95 -4.43 -5.77
N VAL A 14 -15.26 -4.06 -7.02
CA VAL A 14 -15.02 -2.70 -7.52
C VAL A 14 -15.80 -1.66 -6.70
N LEU A 15 -17.08 -1.93 -6.41
CA LEU A 15 -17.89 -1.06 -5.55
C LEU A 15 -17.32 -0.92 -4.13
N GLY A 16 -16.87 -2.02 -3.54
CA GLY A 16 -16.24 -2.02 -2.23
C GLY A 16 -14.97 -1.15 -2.20
N VAL A 17 -14.13 -1.28 -3.24
CA VAL A 17 -12.92 -0.44 -3.38
C VAL A 17 -13.30 1.04 -3.53
N VAL A 18 -14.28 1.37 -4.37
CA VAL A 18 -14.75 2.75 -4.54
C VAL A 18 -15.29 3.34 -3.24
N ALA A 19 -16.11 2.58 -2.50
CA ALA A 19 -16.65 3.02 -1.21
C ALA A 19 -15.54 3.28 -0.18
N MET A 20 -14.51 2.41 -0.14
CA MET A 20 -13.34 2.61 0.73
C MET A 20 -12.58 3.89 0.39
N VAL A 21 -12.36 4.17 -0.90
CA VAL A 21 -11.67 5.40 -1.33
C VAL A 21 -12.47 6.64 -0.94
N ILE A 22 -13.78 6.67 -1.20
CA ILE A 22 -14.65 7.80 -0.82
C ILE A 22 -14.65 8.02 0.69
N ALA A 23 -14.76 6.95 1.48
CA ALA A 23 -14.71 7.02 2.94
C ALA A 23 -13.34 7.52 3.44
N GLY A 24 -12.24 7.08 2.82
CA GLY A 24 -10.89 7.53 3.12
C GLY A 24 -10.69 9.03 2.85
N VAL A 25 -11.11 9.52 1.67
CA VAL A 25 -11.06 10.95 1.32
C VAL A 25 -11.93 11.78 2.27
N ARG A 26 -13.14 11.31 2.59
CA ARG A 26 -14.01 11.98 3.56
C ARG A 26 -13.36 12.06 4.94
N SER A 27 -12.72 10.99 5.41
CA SER A 27 -11.99 10.96 6.68
C SER A 27 -10.82 11.96 6.72
N LEU A 28 -10.09 12.08 5.61
CA LEU A 28 -9.04 13.09 5.41
C LEU A 28 -9.58 14.53 5.51
N THR A 29 -10.65 14.85 4.77
CA THR A 29 -11.24 16.20 4.78
C THR A 29 -11.82 16.59 6.15
N GLN A 30 -12.27 15.61 6.93
CA GLN A 30 -12.77 15.83 8.29
C GLN A 30 -11.65 15.98 9.34
N GLY A 31 -10.38 15.89 8.94
CA GLY A 31 -9.22 15.99 9.84
C GLY A 31 -9.12 14.87 10.87
N LYS A 32 -9.93 13.81 10.74
CA LYS A 32 -9.97 12.68 11.68
C LYS A 32 -8.76 11.76 11.59
N SER A 33 -7.92 11.95 10.58
CA SER A 33 -6.80 11.10 10.30
C SER A 33 -5.51 11.90 10.27
N ASP A 34 -4.53 11.45 11.06
CA ASP A 34 -3.20 12.02 11.08
C ASP A 34 -2.59 11.91 9.68
N THR A 35 -2.48 13.03 8.96
CA THR A 35 -1.96 13.11 7.59
C THR A 35 -0.59 12.42 7.45
N LYS A 36 0.25 12.49 8.49
CA LYS A 36 1.54 11.81 8.56
C LYS A 36 1.39 10.28 8.54
N ARG A 37 0.38 9.74 9.23
CA ARG A 37 0.11 8.31 9.31
C ARG A 37 -0.51 7.77 8.02
N ILE A 38 -1.36 8.56 7.37
CA ILE A 38 -1.87 8.24 6.03
C ILE A 38 -0.74 8.21 5.00
N GLY A 39 0.17 9.18 5.04
CA GLY A 39 1.34 9.19 4.16
C GLY A 39 2.19 7.94 4.31
N MET A 40 2.40 7.46 5.54
CA MET A 40 3.13 6.20 5.79
C MET A 40 2.38 4.96 5.27
N MET A 41 1.04 4.94 5.35
CA MET A 41 0.23 3.86 4.80
C MET A 41 0.20 3.85 3.26
N ALA A 42 0.46 5.00 2.61
CA ALA A 42 0.52 5.10 1.16
C ALA A 42 1.85 4.59 0.56
N VAL A 43 2.90 4.40 1.37
CA VAL A 43 4.24 4.01 0.91
C VAL A 43 4.26 2.76 0.01
N PRO A 44 3.57 1.65 0.35
CA PRO A 44 3.56 0.47 -0.52
C PRO A 44 2.96 0.74 -1.90
N PHE A 45 1.94 1.60 -1.98
CA PHE A 45 1.31 1.99 -3.24
C PHE A 45 2.23 2.84 -4.11
N VAL A 46 2.98 3.76 -3.50
CA VAL A 46 3.97 4.57 -4.21
C VAL A 46 5.09 3.70 -4.77
N ILE A 47 5.62 2.76 -3.99
CA ILE A 47 6.67 1.84 -4.45
C ILE A 47 6.15 0.95 -5.56
N PHE A 48 4.92 0.46 -5.47
CA PHE A 48 4.28 -0.30 -6.54
C PHE A 48 4.12 0.52 -7.81
N ALA A 49 3.64 1.76 -7.71
CA ALA A 49 3.46 2.64 -8.85
C ALA A 49 4.78 2.91 -9.58
N ILE A 50 5.87 3.15 -8.83
CA ILE A 50 7.21 3.34 -9.39
C ILE A 50 7.71 2.04 -10.03
N SER A 51 7.56 0.91 -9.34
CA SER A 51 7.98 -0.40 -9.85
C SER A 51 7.26 -0.75 -11.15
N TYR A 52 5.96 -0.45 -11.23
CA TYR A 52 5.16 -0.65 -12.43
C TYR A 52 5.55 0.28 -13.57
N ALA A 53 5.84 1.55 -13.28
CA ALA A 53 6.33 2.50 -14.27
C ALA A 53 7.67 2.07 -14.90
N VAL A 54 8.51 1.36 -14.14
CA VAL A 54 9.82 0.88 -14.62
C VAL A 54 9.73 -0.48 -15.33
N LEU A 55 8.97 -1.44 -14.79
CA LEU A 55 8.95 -2.82 -15.31
C LEU A 55 7.86 -3.07 -16.35
N GLY A 56 6.79 -2.26 -16.38
CA GLY A 56 5.67 -2.42 -17.31
C GLY A 56 4.86 -3.71 -17.13
N GLU A 57 5.18 -4.55 -16.14
CA GLU A 57 4.58 -5.86 -15.94
C GLU A 57 4.08 -6.00 -14.51
N PHE A 58 2.78 -6.26 -14.34
CA PHE A 58 2.11 -6.30 -13.03
C PHE A 58 2.73 -7.31 -12.06
N ALA A 59 2.99 -8.54 -12.52
CA ALA A 59 3.52 -9.61 -11.68
C ALA A 59 4.93 -9.27 -11.15
N LYS A 60 5.85 -8.89 -12.04
CA LYS A 60 7.22 -8.52 -11.66
C LYS A 60 7.26 -7.28 -10.77
N SER A 61 6.37 -6.31 -11.01
CA SER A 61 6.26 -5.09 -10.19
C SER A 61 5.78 -5.39 -8.78
N GLY A 62 4.83 -6.31 -8.62
CA GLY A 62 4.37 -6.78 -7.31
C GLY A 62 5.48 -7.47 -6.54
N VAL A 63 6.24 -8.35 -7.19
CA VAL A 63 7.39 -9.03 -6.58
C VAL A 63 8.47 -8.00 -6.18
N LEU A 64 8.81 -7.06 -7.07
CA LEU A 64 9.80 -6.03 -6.76
C LEU A 64 9.38 -5.17 -5.58
N THR A 65 8.11 -4.77 -5.51
CA THR A 65 7.56 -4.01 -4.38
C THR A 65 7.73 -4.77 -3.06
N ALA A 66 7.42 -6.06 -3.05
CA ALA A 66 7.59 -6.90 -1.87
C ALA A 66 9.07 -6.98 -1.43
N VAL A 67 9.99 -7.15 -2.40
CA VAL A 67 11.43 -7.18 -2.16
C VAL A 67 11.93 -5.86 -1.60
N VAL A 68 11.52 -4.73 -2.17
CA VAL A 68 11.89 -3.39 -1.70
C VAL A 68 11.39 -3.15 -0.28
N MET A 69 10.15 -3.53 0.04
CA MET A 69 9.62 -3.40 1.39
C MET A 69 10.37 -4.26 2.41
N MET A 70 10.76 -5.48 2.03
CA MET A 70 11.61 -6.33 2.88
C MET A 70 12.98 -5.69 3.11
N ALA A 71 13.60 -5.12 2.07
CA ALA A 71 14.87 -4.42 2.21
C ALA A 71 14.78 -3.22 3.15
N ILE A 72 13.72 -2.40 3.02
CA ILE A 72 13.45 -1.26 3.91
C ILE A 72 13.31 -1.75 5.36
N MET A 73 12.61 -2.86 5.58
CA MET A 73 12.44 -3.43 6.93
C MET A 73 13.79 -3.82 7.54
N ILE A 74 14.66 -4.48 6.79
CA ILE A 74 16.00 -4.87 7.27
C ILE A 74 16.81 -3.63 7.66
N VAL A 75 16.81 -2.60 6.81
CA VAL A 75 17.49 -1.33 7.10
C VAL A 75 16.90 -0.67 8.34
N ALA A 76 15.57 -0.65 8.45
CA ALA A 76 14.88 -0.08 9.61
C ALA A 76 15.28 -0.81 10.90
N ILE A 77 15.36 -2.15 10.89
CA ILE A 77 15.82 -2.95 12.04
C ILE A 77 17.27 -2.63 12.40
N ALA A 78 18.16 -2.52 11.41
CA ALA A 78 19.55 -2.18 11.66
C ALA A 78 19.67 -0.79 12.31
N LEU A 79 18.93 0.20 11.81
CA LEU A 79 18.92 1.56 12.34
C LEU A 79 18.29 1.65 13.74
N THR A 80 17.19 0.93 14.01
CA THR A 80 16.56 0.91 15.33
C THR A 80 17.42 0.16 16.35
N GLY A 81 18.07 -0.93 15.93
CA GLY A 81 19.06 -1.64 16.75
C GLY A 81 20.24 -0.75 17.11
N LEU A 82 20.80 -0.02 16.12
CA LEU A 82 21.91 0.91 16.35
C LEU A 82 21.50 2.05 17.31
N ARG A 83 20.32 2.65 17.13
CA ARG A 83 19.79 3.66 18.08
C ARG A 83 19.59 3.10 19.49
N GLY A 84 19.05 1.89 19.61
CA GLY A 84 18.85 1.23 20.89
C GLY A 84 20.15 0.93 21.65
N THR A 85 21.19 0.49 20.94
CA THR A 85 22.50 0.19 21.53
C THR A 85 23.30 1.44 21.87
N PHE A 86 23.30 2.44 21.00
CA PHE A 86 24.10 3.65 21.20
C PHE A 86 23.37 4.77 21.96
N LYS A 87 22.08 4.59 22.34
CA LYS A 87 21.23 5.60 22.98
C LYS A 87 21.35 6.98 22.31
N ILE A 88 21.36 7.00 20.98
CA ILE A 88 21.32 8.21 20.15
C ILE A 88 19.86 8.56 19.84
#